data_AF-A0A5C1H8A0-F1
#
_entry.id   AF-A0A5C1H8A0-F1
#
_cell.length_a   1.000
_cell.length_b   1.000
_cell.length_c   1.000
_cell.angle_alpha   90.00
_cell.angle_beta   90.00
_cell.angle_gamma   90.00
#
_symmetry.space_group_name_H-M   'P 1'
#
loop_
_entity.id
_entity.type
_entity.pdbx_description
1 polymer ?
#
loop_
_entity_poly.entity_id
_entity_poly.type
_entity_poly.pdbx_seq_one_letter_code
_entity_poly.pdbx_strand_id
1 'polypeptide(L)' 'MIKELFPNLINFKIKKIKYLSNINNKISLILVINTSLDKCFIKHTLEYFLQKQIISINIKNKFMSKIIYIKYLN' A
#
# COMPACT_ATOMS: atom_id res chain seq x y z
N MET A 1 -11.05 19.33 2.19
CA MET A 1 -10.67 18.85 0.85
C MET A 1 -10.17 17.40 0.80
N ILE A 2 -8.97 17.00 1.28
CA ILE A 2 -8.54 15.57 1.16
C ILE A 2 -9.39 14.62 2.04
N LYS A 3 -9.78 15.05 3.25
CA LYS A 3 -10.67 14.31 4.14
C LYS A 3 -12.08 14.09 3.57
N GLU A 4 -12.54 14.92 2.63
CA GLU A 4 -13.87 14.82 2.02
C GLU A 4 -13.90 13.84 0.85
N LEU A 5 -12.81 13.74 0.08
CA LEU A 5 -12.74 12.81 -1.05
C LEU A 5 -12.56 11.35 -0.60
N PHE A 6 -12.02 11.11 0.60
CA PHE A 6 -11.78 9.75 1.10
C PHE A 6 -11.97 9.67 2.63
N PRO A 7 -13.22 9.72 3.13
CA PRO A 7 -13.50 9.49 4.55
C PRO A 7 -12.93 8.16 5.07
N ASN A 8 -12.77 7.17 4.18
CA ASN A 8 -12.20 5.85 4.50
C ASN A 8 -10.67 5.84 4.72
N LEU A 9 -9.93 6.93 4.39
CA LEU A 9 -8.50 7.02 4.70
C LEU A 9 -8.21 7.03 6.20
N ILE A 10 -9.19 7.42 7.03
CA ILE A 10 -9.10 7.39 8.50
C ILE A 10 -8.80 5.96 9.00
N ASN A 11 -9.20 4.93 8.24
CA ASN A 11 -8.95 3.53 8.54
C ASN A 11 -7.72 2.94 7.84
N PHE A 12 -6.93 3.74 7.13
CA PHE A 12 -5.69 3.28 6.49
C PHE A 12 -4.50 3.35 7.46
N LYS A 13 -4.52 2.53 8.52
CA LYS A 13 -3.40 2.42 9.46
C LYS A 13 -2.42 1.35 9.00
N ILE A 14 -1.19 1.77 8.68
CA ILE A 14 -0.08 0.86 8.40
C ILE A 14 0.46 0.33 9.72
N LYS A 15 0.25 -0.95 10.00
CA LYS A 15 0.73 -1.61 11.22
C LYS A 15 2.22 -1.91 11.16
N LYS A 16 2.73 -2.27 9.99
CA LYS A 16 4.15 -2.59 9.77
C LYS A 16 4.57 -2.34 8.34
N ILE A 17 5.78 -1.82 8.18
CA ILE A 17 6.49 -1.70 6.90
C ILE A 17 7.75 -2.56 7.01
N LYS A 18 8.01 -3.41 6.01
CA LYS A 18 9.26 -4.16 5.89
C LYS A 18 9.83 -3.99 4.50
N TYR A 19 11.09 -3.59 4.44
CA TYR A 19 11.86 -3.56 3.21
C TYR A 19 12.24 -4.98 2.78
N LEU A 20 12.07 -5.30 1.49
CA LEU A 20 12.52 -6.59 0.94
C LEU A 20 13.82 -6.46 0.16
N SER A 21 13.87 -5.62 -0.87
CA SER A 21 15.04 -5.50 -1.75
C SER A 21 14.99 -4.25 -2.64
N ASN A 22 16.18 -3.83 -3.11
CA ASN A 22 16.37 -2.92 -4.25
C ASN A 22 17.04 -3.71 -5.37
N ILE A 23 16.36 -3.93 -6.49
CA ILE A 23 17.00 -4.57 -7.65
C ILE A 23 16.59 -3.77 -8.89
N ASN A 24 17.57 -3.34 -9.69
CA ASN A 24 17.36 -2.58 -10.93
C ASN A 24 16.48 -1.33 -10.72
N ASN A 25 16.79 -0.51 -9.71
CA ASN A 25 16.01 0.65 -9.28
C ASN A 25 14.54 0.35 -8.97
N LYS A 26 14.18 -0.90 -8.67
CA LYS A 26 12.84 -1.28 -8.23
C LYS A 26 12.89 -1.66 -6.75
N ILE A 27 12.18 -0.90 -5.93
CA ILE A 27 12.04 -1.17 -4.50
C ILE A 27 10.87 -2.12 -4.29
N SER A 28 11.09 -3.15 -3.48
CA SER A 28 10.05 -4.08 -3.03
C SER A 28 9.77 -3.88 -1.55
N LEU A 29 8.52 -3.63 -1.18
CA LEU A 29 8.08 -3.46 0.21
C LEU A 29 6.97 -4.44 0.56
N ILE A 30 6.93 -4.82 1.84
CA ILE A 30 5.79 -5.46 2.48
C ILE A 30 5.15 -4.48 3.44
N LEU A 31 3.85 -4.30 3.30
CA LEU A 31 3.02 -3.49 4.19
C LEU A 31 1.99 -4.41 4.85
N VAL A 32 1.79 -4.27 6.15
CA VAL A 32 0.67 -4.91 6.86
C VAL A 32 -0.30 -3.80 7.23
N ILE A 33 -1.48 -3.82 6.62
CA ILE A 33 -2.53 -2.83 6.89
C ILE A 33 -3.78 -3.53 7.41
N ASN A 34 -4.50 -2.88 8.33
CA ASN A 34 -5.83 -3.33 8.72
C ASN A 34 -6.87 -2.47 8.00
N THR A 35 -7.38 -2.96 6.86
CA THR A 35 -8.38 -2.24 6.08
C THR A 35 -9.33 -3.19 5.37
N SER A 36 -10.58 -2.77 5.20
CA SER A 36 -11.56 -3.42 4.33
C SER A 36 -11.43 -2.99 2.86
N LEU A 37 -10.69 -1.91 2.56
CA LEU A 37 -10.61 -1.29 1.24
C LEU A 37 -10.15 -2.24 0.12
N ASP A 38 -10.65 -1.99 -1.09
CA ASP A 38 -10.31 -2.76 -2.28
C ASP A 38 -8.89 -2.51 -2.78
N LYS A 39 -8.40 -3.45 -3.59
CA LYS A 39 -7.06 -3.39 -4.18
C LYS A 39 -6.80 -2.10 -4.95
N CYS A 40 -7.79 -1.59 -5.68
CA CYS A 40 -7.67 -0.35 -6.46
C CYS A 40 -7.45 0.87 -5.54
N PHE A 41 -8.29 1.01 -4.51
CA PHE A 41 -8.16 2.08 -3.52
C PHE A 41 -6.82 2.02 -2.78
N ILE A 42 -6.40 0.82 -2.37
CA ILE A 42 -5.10 0.61 -1.73
C ILE A 42 -3.97 1.05 -2.66
N LYS A 43 -4.00 0.68 -3.94
CA LYS A 43 -2.98 1.07 -4.92
C LYS A 43 -2.90 2.60 -5.04
N HIS A 44 -4.02 3.27 -5.32
CA HIS A 44 -4.04 4.72 -5.49
C HIS A 44 -3.61 5.47 -4.22
N THR A 45 -4.01 4.98 -3.05
CA THR A 45 -3.59 5.54 -1.77
C THR A 45 -2.08 5.44 -1.60
N LEU A 46 -1.48 4.28 -1.89
CA LEU A 46 -0.04 4.09 -1.79
C LEU A 46 0.73 4.90 -2.83
N GLU A 47 0.23 5.02 -4.07
CA GLU A 47 0.83 5.88 -5.10
C GLU A 47 0.82 7.36 -4.68
N TYR A 48 -0.28 7.82 -4.10
CA TYR A 48 -0.40 9.17 -3.56
C TYR A 48 0.59 9.42 -2.41
N PHE A 49 0.68 8.51 -1.44
CA PHE A 49 1.59 8.67 -0.29
C PHE A 49 3.07 8.57 -0.68
N LEU A 50 3.41 7.64 -1.57
CA LEU A 50 4.80 7.44 -1.99
C LEU A 50 5.25 8.47 -3.03
N GLN A 51 4.32 9.17 -3.68
CA GLN A 51 4.59 10.00 -4.87
C GLN A 51 5.33 9.20 -5.97
N LYS A 52 5.01 7.91 -6.08
CA LYS A 52 5.63 6.96 -7.02
C LYS A 52 4.56 6.09 -7.65
N GLN A 53 4.74 5.77 -8.93
CA GLN A 53 3.86 4.84 -9.62
C GLN A 53 4.17 3.39 -9.22
N ILE A 54 3.15 2.64 -8.81
CA ILE A 54 3.31 1.24 -8.40
C ILE A 54 3.24 0.34 -9.64
N ILE A 55 4.34 -0.37 -9.89
CA ILE A 55 4.47 -1.32 -11.01
C ILE A 55 3.58 -2.54 -10.76
N SER A 56 3.66 -3.09 -9.55
CA SER A 56 2.87 -4.24 -9.17
C SER A 56 2.47 -4.19 -7.71
N ILE A 57 1.26 -4.68 -7.45
CA ILE A 57 0.69 -4.81 -6.11
C ILE A 57 0.02 -6.18 -6.00
N ASN A 58 0.44 -6.93 -4.99
CA ASN A 58 -0.17 -8.19 -4.61
C ASN A 58 -0.68 -8.11 -3.18
N ILE A 59 -1.88 -8.61 -2.92
CA ILE A 59 -2.53 -8.50 -1.61
C ILE A 59 -2.90 -9.90 -1.15
N LYS A 60 -2.45 -10.28 0.04
CA LYS A 60 -2.86 -11.49 0.74
C LYS A 60 -3.68 -11.12 1.96
N ASN A 61 -4.90 -11.66 2.05
CA ASN A 61 -5.72 -11.50 3.23
C ASN A 61 -5.21 -12.44 4.33
N LYS A 62 -5.07 -11.92 5.56
CA LYS A 62 -4.65 -12.68 6.73
C LYS A 62 -5.50 -12.26 7.92
N PHE A 63 -6.47 -13.09 8.31
CA PHE A 63 -7.45 -12.83 9.39
C PHE A 63 -7.89 -11.36 9.46
N MET A 64 -7.33 -10.58 10.38
CA MET A 64 -7.68 -9.19 10.66
C MET A 64 -6.80 -8.15 9.92
N SER A 65 -6.05 -8.55 8.90
CA SER A 65 -5.12 -7.67 8.19
C SER A 65 -4.92 -8.09 6.73
N LYS A 66 -4.51 -7.15 5.90
CA LYS A 66 -4.04 -7.39 4.53
C LYS A 66 -2.52 -7.22 4.52
N ILE A 67 -1.82 -8.23 4.00
CA ILE A 67 -0.39 -8.15 3.69
C ILE A 67 -0.27 -7.74 2.24
N ILE A 68 0.29 -6.57 2.00
CA ILE A 68 0.47 -5.99 0.67
C ILE A 68 1.94 -6.08 0.31
N TYR A 69 2.21 -6.66 -0.84
CA TYR A 69 3.51 -6.66 -1.49
C TYR A 69 3.44 -5.63 -2.61
N ILE A 70 4.29 -4.61 -2.56
CA ILE A 70 4.39 -3.60 -3.62
C ILE A 70 5.77 -3.59 -4.24
N LYS A 71 5.82 -3.28 -5.54
CA LYS A 71 7.03 -2.98 -6.28
C LYS A 71 6.86 -1.65 -7.01
N TYR A 72 7.77 -0.71 -6.81
CA TYR A 72 7.76 0.60 -7.46
C TYR A 72 9.17 1.02 -7.88
N LEU A 73 9.27 1.97 -8.83
CA LEU A 73 10.54 2.55 -9.26
C LEU A 73 11.04 3.54 -8.20
N ASN A 74 12.30 3.41 -7.78
CA ASN A 74 12.96 4.39 -6.92
C ASN A 74 13.12 5.73 -7.66
#